data_AF-A0A6P0S915-F1
#
_entry.id   AF-A0A6P0S915-F1
#
_cell.length_a   1.000
_cell.length_b   1.000
_cell.length_c   1.000
_cell.angle_alpha   90.00
_cell.angle_beta   90.00
_cell.angle_gamma   90.00
#
_symmetry.space_group_name_H-M   'P 1'
#
loop_
_entity.id
_entity.type
_entity.pdbx_description
1 polymer ?
#
loop_
_entity_poly.entity_id
_entity_poly.type
_entity_poly.pdbx_seq_one_letter_code
_entity_poly.pdbx_strand_id
1 'polypeptide(L)'
;MPSYGNWEFIAAMLLNIMHRTASGPKYPIFREQQKTIHEMGIKGSIFLHYRDLFDEQTITDIRKDREEFGDEIGLALHDMGGPGLDEIVGNLPAVWLLDKQRKREALQKIL
;
A
#
# COMPACT_ATOMS: atom_id res chain seq x y z
N MET A 1 -15.79 31.50 23.85
CA MET A 1 -15.12 30.19 23.66
C MET A 1 -15.72 29.56 22.43
N PRO A 2 -14.95 29.20 21.38
CA PRO A 2 -15.54 28.56 20.21
C PRO A 2 -16.00 27.16 20.61
N SER A 3 -17.27 26.83 20.39
CA SER A 3 -17.79 25.48 20.51
C SER A 3 -17.10 24.61 19.45
N TYR A 4 -16.28 23.64 19.87
CA TYR A 4 -15.73 22.63 18.98
C TYR A 4 -16.87 21.77 18.45
N GLY A 5 -17.39 22.16 17.30
CA GLY A 5 -18.45 21.44 16.60
C GLY A 5 -17.96 20.10 16.06
N ASN A 6 -18.90 19.16 16.01
CA ASN A 6 -18.87 17.98 15.15
C ASN A 6 -17.85 16.87 15.46
N TRP A 7 -17.58 16.59 16.75
CA TRP A 7 -16.89 15.34 17.15
C TRP A 7 -17.62 14.08 16.65
N GLU A 8 -18.95 14.11 16.57
CA GLU A 8 -19.74 13.02 15.98
C GLU A 8 -19.48 12.87 14.47
N PHE A 9 -19.18 13.96 13.75
CA PHE A 9 -18.80 13.91 12.33
C PHE A 9 -17.40 13.35 12.14
N ILE A 10 -16.45 13.71 13.02
CA ILE A 10 -15.09 13.14 13.02
C ILE A 10 -15.12 11.67 13.43
N ALA A 11 -15.94 11.30 14.41
CA ALA A 11 -16.16 9.90 14.80
C ALA A 11 -16.88 9.09 13.70
N ALA A 12 -17.67 9.74 12.85
CA ALA A 12 -18.27 9.16 11.65
C ALA A 12 -17.32 9.15 10.44
N MET A 13 -16.20 9.87 10.47
CA MET A 13 -15.17 9.80 9.44
C MET A 13 -14.35 8.52 9.63
N LEU A 14 -14.35 7.67 8.60
CA LEU A 14 -13.41 6.57 8.48
C LEU A 14 -12.02 7.15 8.20
N LEU A 15 -11.25 7.43 9.26
CA LEU A 15 -9.85 7.82 9.15
C LEU A 15 -9.01 6.56 8.87
N ASN A 16 -8.38 6.52 7.70
CA ASN A 16 -7.37 5.52 7.36
C ASN A 16 -6.05 6.22 7.07
N ILE A 17 -4.95 5.59 7.48
CA ILE A 17 -3.63 6.06 7.09
C ILE A 17 -3.14 5.28 5.87
N MET A 18 -2.80 6.01 4.81
CA MET A 18 -2.25 5.43 3.59
C MET A 18 -0.75 5.22 3.75
N HIS A 19 -0.29 3.97 3.61
CA HIS A 19 1.13 3.62 3.59
C HIS A 19 1.50 2.90 2.31
N ARG A 20 2.78 2.99 1.93
CA ARG A 20 3.38 2.12 0.92
C ARG A 20 4.28 1.12 1.63
N THR A 21 4.35 -0.09 1.11
CA THR A 21 5.31 -1.06 1.63
C THR A 21 6.74 -0.59 1.42
N ALA A 22 7.63 -1.04 2.30
CA ALA A 22 9.05 -0.81 2.16
C ALA A 22 9.78 -2.12 2.46
N SER A 23 10.73 -2.49 1.60
CA SER A 23 11.51 -3.72 1.75
C SER A 23 12.96 -3.44 2.18
N GLY A 24 13.66 -4.53 2.55
CA GLY A 24 15.06 -4.47 2.95
C GLY A 24 15.29 -3.57 4.17
N PRO A 25 16.30 -2.68 4.17
CA PRO A 25 16.64 -1.87 5.35
C PRO A 25 15.53 -0.95 5.86
N LYS A 26 14.54 -0.63 5.01
CA LYS A 26 13.43 0.26 5.37
C LYS A 26 12.23 -0.50 5.95
N TYR A 27 12.21 -1.82 5.85
CA TYR A 27 11.11 -2.65 6.33
C TYR A 27 10.81 -2.46 7.83
N PRO A 28 11.80 -2.39 8.75
CA PRO A 28 11.52 -2.16 10.17
C PRO A 28 10.78 -0.84 10.43
N ILE A 29 11.06 0.20 9.65
CA ILE A 29 10.39 1.50 9.77
C ILE A 29 8.92 1.37 9.34
N PHE A 30 8.66 0.68 8.22
CA PHE A 30 7.31 0.39 7.77
C PHE A 30 6.52 -0.38 8.84
N ARG A 31 7.09 -1.41 9.47
CA ARG A 31 6.42 -2.18 10.54
C ARG A 31 6.13 -1.33 11.78
N GLU A 32 7.06 -0.48 12.20
CA GLU A 32 6.81 0.40 13.35
C GLU A 32 5.70 1.42 13.08
N GLN A 33 5.61 1.93 11.85
CA GLN A 33 4.52 2.80 11.44
C GLN A 33 3.16 2.09 11.46
N GLN A 34 3.10 0.83 11.03
CA GLN A 34 1.89 0.00 11.11
C GLN A 34 1.47 -0.23 12.54
N LYS A 35 2.40 -0.69 13.38
CA LYS A 35 2.15 -0.89 14.81
C LYS A 35 1.61 0.38 15.48
N THR A 36 2.22 1.54 15.20
CA THR A 36 1.80 2.82 15.79
C THR A 36 0.34 3.17 15.43
N ILE A 37 -0.08 2.96 14.17
CA ILE A 37 -1.47 3.27 13.79
C ILE A 37 -2.46 2.27 14.42
N HIS A 38 -2.08 0.99 14.52
CA HIS A 38 -2.93 -0.04 15.11
C HIS A 38 -3.10 0.14 16.62
N GLU A 39 -2.05 0.57 17.33
CA GLU A 39 -2.12 0.94 18.76
C GLU A 39 -3.10 2.11 19.02
N MET A 40 -3.32 2.96 18.01
CA MET A 40 -4.31 4.05 18.06
C MET A 40 -5.71 3.61 17.63
N GLY A 41 -5.91 2.33 17.28
CA GLY A 41 -7.18 1.81 16.76
C GLY A 41 -7.51 2.28 15.35
N ILE A 42 -6.51 2.71 14.58
CA ILE A 42 -6.67 3.23 13.21
C ILE A 42 -6.26 2.15 12.22
N LYS A 43 -7.10 1.90 11.21
CA LYS A 43 -6.75 0.99 10.11
C LYS A 43 -5.82 1.64 9.08
N GLY A 44 -4.99 0.80 8.46
CA GLY A 44 -4.15 1.14 7.33
C GLY A 44 -4.83 0.89 5.98
N SER A 45 -4.49 1.70 4.98
CA SER A 45 -4.66 1.37 3.56
C SER A 45 -3.28 1.20 2.94
N ILE A 46 -2.89 -0.05 2.70
CA ILE A 46 -1.54 -0.46 2.29
C ILE A 46 -1.46 -0.58 0.79
N PHE A 47 -0.60 0.25 0.20
CA PHE A 47 -0.22 0.20 -1.20
C PHE A 47 1.02 -0.66 -1.35
N LEU A 48 0.81 -1.94 -1.63
CA LEU A 48 1.86 -2.93 -1.84
C LEU A 48 2.53 -2.71 -3.20
N HIS A 49 3.84 -2.48 -3.21
CA HIS A 49 4.59 -2.45 -4.47
C HIS A 49 4.63 -3.84 -5.11
N TYR A 50 4.60 -3.90 -6.45
CA TYR A 50 4.66 -5.18 -7.16
C TYR A 50 5.85 -6.05 -6.76
N ARG A 51 7.05 -5.45 -6.63
CA ARG A 51 8.25 -6.18 -6.17
C ARG A 51 8.09 -6.84 -4.81
N ASP A 52 7.30 -6.24 -3.92
CA ASP A 52 7.11 -6.72 -2.55
C ASP A 52 6.08 -7.86 -2.49
N LEU A 53 5.37 -8.16 -3.58
CA LEU A 53 4.56 -9.39 -3.69
C LEU A 53 5.40 -10.67 -3.54
N PHE A 54 6.69 -10.57 -3.82
CA PHE A 54 7.64 -11.68 -3.77
C PHE A 54 8.44 -11.71 -2.47
N ASP A 55 8.13 -10.82 -1.51
CA ASP A 55 8.70 -10.80 -0.18
C ASP A 55 7.74 -11.49 0.81
N GLU A 56 8.05 -12.74 1.15
CA GLU A 56 7.17 -13.59 1.98
C GLU A 56 6.88 -12.97 3.35
N GLN A 57 7.88 -12.29 3.95
CA GLN A 57 7.74 -11.66 5.26
C GLN A 57 6.74 -10.50 5.18
N THR A 58 6.88 -9.63 4.19
CA THR A 58 5.97 -8.50 3.96
C THR A 58 4.55 -8.98 3.71
N ILE A 59 4.37 -9.99 2.86
CA ILE A 59 3.04 -10.56 2.57
C ILE A 59 2.40 -11.17 3.81
N THR A 60 3.17 -11.91 4.60
CA THR A 60 2.67 -12.54 5.83
C THR A 60 2.18 -11.49 6.81
N ASP A 61 2.97 -10.45 7.02
CA ASP A 61 2.67 -9.39 7.98
C ASP A 61 1.46 -8.55 7.57
N ILE A 62 1.38 -8.07 6.32
CA ILE A 62 0.24 -7.24 5.89
C ILE A 62 -1.07 -8.05 5.84
N ARG A 63 -1.00 -9.36 5.57
CA ARG A 63 -2.18 -10.24 5.62
C ARG A 63 -2.68 -10.39 7.05
N LYS A 64 -1.76 -10.57 8.00
CA LYS A 64 -2.09 -10.61 9.42
C LYS A 64 -2.74 -9.29 9.85
N ASP A 65 -2.15 -8.14 9.48
CA ASP A 65 -2.69 -6.83 9.85
C ASP A 65 -4.11 -6.61 9.27
N ARG A 66 -4.35 -7.09 8.04
CA ARG A 66 -5.70 -7.11 7.45
C ARG A 66 -6.68 -7.97 8.25
N GLU A 67 -6.27 -9.16 8.69
CA GLU A 67 -7.12 -10.08 9.45
C GLU A 67 -7.41 -9.55 10.87
N GLU A 68 -6.43 -8.91 11.51
CA GLU A 68 -6.50 -8.44 12.90
C GLU A 68 -7.13 -7.05 13.03
N PHE A 69 -6.79 -6.10 12.14
CA PHE A 69 -7.17 -4.70 12.24
C PHE A 69 -8.12 -4.23 11.12
N GLY A 70 -8.38 -5.08 10.11
CA GLY A 70 -9.22 -4.72 8.98
C GLY A 70 -8.54 -3.81 7.95
N ASP A 71 -7.21 -3.83 7.91
CA ASP A 71 -6.42 -3.08 6.94
C ASP A 71 -6.81 -3.43 5.49
N GLU A 72 -6.86 -2.40 4.66
CA GLU A 72 -7.10 -2.52 3.23
C GLU A 72 -5.76 -2.74 2.51
N ILE A 73 -5.73 -3.67 1.55
CA ILE A 73 -4.53 -3.93 0.75
C ILE A 73 -4.87 -3.65 -0.72
N GLY A 74 -4.14 -2.72 -1.32
CA GLY A 74 -4.18 -2.39 -2.73
C GLY A 74 -2.80 -2.53 -3.36
N LEU A 75 -2.77 -2.78 -4.67
CA LEU A 75 -1.52 -2.79 -5.41
C LEU A 75 -1.14 -1.36 -5.80
N ALA A 76 0.06 -0.95 -5.41
CA ALA A 76 0.71 0.25 -5.91
C ALA A 76 1.04 0.07 -7.39
N LEU A 77 0.40 0.85 -8.28
CA LEU A 77 0.74 0.88 -9.71
C LEU A 77 1.84 1.90 -10.07
N HIS A 78 2.68 2.21 -9.09
CA HIS A 78 3.84 3.10 -9.18
C HIS A 78 5.10 2.36 -8.70
N ASP A 79 6.27 2.80 -9.17
CA ASP A 79 7.56 2.15 -8.95
C ASP A 79 7.52 0.64 -9.25
N MET A 80 6.79 0.32 -10.33
CA MET A 80 6.46 -1.02 -10.82
C MET A 80 7.71 -1.71 -11.37
N GLY A 81 8.54 -2.20 -10.47
CA GLY A 81 9.65 -3.09 -10.78
C GLY A 81 9.44 -4.46 -10.16
N GLY A 82 10.25 -5.43 -10.58
CA GLY A 82 10.19 -6.81 -10.10
C GLY A 82 10.02 -7.83 -11.23
N PRO A 83 9.94 -9.12 -10.87
CA PRO A 83 9.99 -10.25 -11.79
C PRO A 83 9.10 -10.07 -13.04
N GLY A 84 9.73 -9.91 -14.21
CA GLY A 84 9.06 -9.86 -15.51
C GLY A 84 8.26 -8.58 -15.81
N LEU A 85 8.30 -7.56 -14.95
CA LEU A 85 7.71 -6.24 -15.24
C LEU A 85 8.75 -5.20 -15.67
N ASP A 86 10.01 -5.36 -15.26
CA ASP A 86 11.07 -4.38 -15.55
C ASP A 86 11.22 -4.13 -17.07
N GLU A 87 11.12 -5.18 -17.89
CA GLU A 87 11.20 -5.06 -19.35
C GLU A 87 9.99 -4.34 -19.97
N ILE A 88 8.81 -4.50 -19.38
CA ILE A 88 7.56 -3.91 -19.87
C ILE A 88 7.47 -2.44 -19.46
N VAL A 89 7.81 -2.13 -18.20
CA VAL A 89 7.70 -0.78 -17.62
C VAL A 89 8.90 0.08 -17.99
N GLY A 90 10.09 -0.51 -18.06
CA GLY A 90 11.35 0.21 -18.25
C GLY A 90 11.60 1.20 -17.12
N ASN A 91 12.00 2.42 -17.48
CA ASN A 91 12.31 3.49 -16.50
C ASN A 91 11.11 4.37 -16.13
N LEU A 92 9.89 3.99 -16.52
CA LEU A 92 8.71 4.81 -16.24
C LEU A 92 8.22 4.58 -14.81
N PRO A 93 7.98 5.64 -14.02
CA PRO A 93 7.67 5.50 -12.60
C PRO A 93 6.26 4.98 -12.32
N ALA A 94 5.38 4.86 -13.33
CA ALA A 94 4.02 4.41 -13.12
C ALA A 94 3.34 3.84 -14.37
N VAL A 95 2.37 2.95 -14.17
CA VAL A 95 1.66 2.24 -15.25
C VAL A 95 0.87 3.20 -16.16
N TRP A 96 0.38 4.33 -15.64
CA TRP A 96 -0.42 5.28 -16.44
C TRP A 96 0.39 6.03 -17.48
N LEU A 97 1.72 6.10 -17.31
CA LEU A 97 2.66 6.70 -18.26
C LEU A 97 3.02 5.76 -19.42
N LEU A 98 2.66 4.49 -19.34
CA LEU A 98 2.82 3.55 -20.45
C LEU A 98 1.83 3.85 -21.56
N ASP A 99 2.26 3.57 -22.81
CA ASP A 99 1.35 3.51 -23.93
C ASP A 99 0.30 2.39 -23.74
N LYS A 100 -0.72 2.39 -24.59
CA LYS A 100 -1.86 1.48 -24.48
C LYS A 100 -1.47 0.00 -24.55
N GLN A 101 -0.47 -0.35 -25.35
CA GLN A 101 -0.05 -1.73 -25.53
C GLN A 101 0.70 -2.21 -24.28
N ARG A 102 1.76 -1.50 -23.89
CA ARG A 102 2.59 -1.84 -22.72
C ARG A 102 1.77 -1.83 -21.43
N LYS A 103 0.78 -0.94 -21.31
CA LYS A 103 -0.17 -0.92 -20.19
C LYS A 103 -0.99 -2.20 -20.09
N ARG A 104 -1.47 -2.74 -21.22
CA ARG A 104 -2.21 -4.01 -21.24
C ARG A 104 -1.31 -5.18 -20.87
N GLU A 105 -0.12 -5.23 -21.45
CA GLU A 105 0.88 -6.27 -21.15
C GLU A 105 1.24 -6.26 -19.66
N ALA A 106 1.51 -5.08 -19.08
CA ALA A 106 1.79 -4.94 -17.66
C ALA A 106 0.63 -5.42 -16.79
N LEU A 107 -0.60 -4.99 -17.09
CA LEU A 107 -1.78 -5.41 -16.31
C LEU A 107 -2.08 -6.91 -16.44
N GLN A 108 -1.87 -7.52 -17.61
CA GLN A 108 -2.00 -8.97 -17.81
C GLN A 108 -0.92 -9.78 -17.07
N LYS A 109 0.23 -9.16 -16.77
CA LYS A 109 1.29 -9.79 -15.99
C LYS A 109 0.99 -9.76 -14.48
N ILE A 110 0.23 -8.77 -14.05
CA ILE A 110 -0.11 -8.50 -12.65
C ILE A 110 -1.34 -9.29 -12.20
N LEU A 111 -2.35 -9.40 -13.09
CA LEU A 111 -3.64 -10.07 -12.85
C LEU A 111 -3.59 -11.55 -13.24
#